data_AF-A0A2H6FZB1-F1
#
_entry.id   AF-A0A2H6FZB1-F1
#
_cell.length_a   1.000
_cell.length_b   1.000
_cell.length_c   1.000
_cell.angle_alpha   90.00
_cell.angle_beta   90.00
_cell.angle_gamma   90.00
#
_symmetry.space_group_name_H-M   'P 1'
#
loop_
_entity.id
_entity.type
_entity.pdbx_description
1 polymer ?
#
loop_
_entity_poly.entity_id
_entity_poly.type
_entity_poly.pdbx_seq_one_letter_code
_entity_poly.pdbx_strand_id
1 'polypeptide(L)'
;MPAISCKHDVEFAELYLQAERLRRGQHCSLLDCIQLSDKGKIIISKHETMAIMGLESRRSAKKVIREMESLRNNLAHAQDIVTYDWGQIVRLAGRLEEASRMESRDVGRRTKD
;
A
#
# COMPACT_ATOMS: atom_id res chain seq x y z
N MET A 1 -33.26 -15.66 6.99
CA MET A 1 -32.10 -14.94 6.45
C MET A 1 -31.12 -14.71 7.59
N PRO A 2 -29.96 -15.40 7.62
CA PRO A 2 -29.00 -15.16 8.69
C PRO A 2 -28.18 -13.91 8.37
N ALA A 3 -28.08 -13.02 9.36
CA ALA A 3 -27.19 -11.88 9.33
C ALA A 3 -25.74 -12.39 9.40
N ILE A 4 -25.01 -12.33 8.28
CA ILE A 4 -23.60 -12.69 8.22
C ILE A 4 -22.79 -11.44 8.57
N SER A 5 -21.96 -11.60 9.59
CA SER A 5 -21.12 -10.57 10.21
C SER A 5 -20.06 -10.04 9.24
N CYS A 6 -20.02 -8.71 9.12
CA CYS A 6 -19.23 -7.82 8.24
C CYS A 6 -17.68 -7.91 8.38
N LYS A 7 -17.14 -9.05 8.84
CA LYS A 7 -15.68 -9.26 8.99
C LYS A 7 -15.04 -10.14 7.92
N HIS A 8 -15.83 -10.75 7.03
CA HIS A 8 -15.35 -11.71 6.01
C HIS A 8 -15.42 -11.18 4.56
N ASP A 9 -15.87 -9.94 4.33
CA ASP A 9 -16.08 -9.42 2.96
C ASP A 9 -14.78 -8.94 2.28
N VAL A 10 -13.70 -8.74 3.05
CA VAL A 10 -12.42 -8.15 2.60
C VAL A 10 -11.42 -9.16 2.02
N GLU A 11 -11.77 -10.45 1.96
CA GLU A 11 -10.96 -11.47 1.29
C GLU A 11 -11.58 -11.88 -0.06
N PHE A 12 -12.91 -11.89 -0.15
CA PHE A 12 -13.59 -12.38 -1.34
C PHE A 12 -13.49 -11.40 -2.52
N ALA A 13 -13.52 -10.09 -2.28
CA ALA A 13 -13.47 -9.09 -3.35
C ALA A 13 -12.11 -9.07 -4.06
N GLU A 14 -11.03 -9.15 -3.31
CA GLU A 14 -9.64 -9.13 -3.78
C GLU A 14 -9.30 -10.42 -4.54
N LEU A 15 -9.74 -11.57 -4.01
CA LEU A 15 -9.60 -12.87 -4.68
C LEU A 15 -10.39 -12.91 -5.99
N TYR A 16 -11.60 -12.35 -5.99
CA TYR A 16 -12.40 -12.24 -7.20
C TYR A 16 -11.73 -11.35 -8.25
N LEU A 17 -11.19 -10.19 -7.84
CA LEU A 17 -10.45 -9.29 -8.73
C LEU A 17 -9.21 -9.96 -9.32
N GLN A 18 -8.47 -10.73 -8.51
CA GLN A 18 -7.32 -11.49 -8.99
C GLN A 18 -7.75 -12.55 -10.01
N ALA A 19 -8.79 -13.33 -9.70
CA ALA A 19 -9.32 -14.34 -10.61
C ALA A 19 -9.76 -13.74 -11.95
N GLU A 20 -10.41 -12.57 -11.92
CA GLU A 20 -10.82 -11.86 -13.13
C GLU A 20 -9.63 -11.34 -13.95
N ARG A 21 -8.58 -10.84 -13.30
CA ARG A 21 -7.34 -10.43 -13.99
C ARG A 21 -6.62 -11.62 -14.63
N LEU A 22 -6.50 -12.73 -13.91
CA LEU A 22 -5.92 -13.97 -14.44
C LEU A 22 -6.73 -14.51 -15.62
N ARG A 23 -8.07 -14.48 -15.54
CA ARG A 23 -8.96 -14.86 -16.64
C ARG A 23 -8.75 -14.01 -17.90
N ARG A 24 -8.36 -12.73 -17.75
CA ARG A 24 -8.01 -11.82 -18.84
C ARG A 24 -6.55 -11.96 -19.32
N GLY A 25 -5.81 -12.94 -18.82
CA GLY A 25 -4.40 -13.14 -19.15
C GLY A 25 -3.45 -12.13 -18.48
N GLN A 26 -3.91 -11.37 -17.49
CA GLN A 26 -3.06 -10.47 -16.72
C GLN A 26 -2.45 -11.23 -15.55
N HIS A 27 -1.14 -11.49 -15.62
CA HIS A 27 -0.41 -12.02 -14.48
C HIS A 27 -0.34 -10.99 -13.37
N CYS A 28 -0.93 -11.31 -12.22
CA CYS A 28 -0.86 -10.50 -11.01
C CYS A 28 -0.90 -11.39 -9.78
N SER A 29 -0.20 -10.96 -8.73
CA SER A 29 -0.27 -11.59 -7.42
C SER A 29 -1.50 -11.09 -6.65
N LEU A 30 -1.87 -11.79 -5.58
CA LEU A 30 -2.96 -11.34 -4.72
C LEU A 30 -2.64 -9.96 -4.13
N LEU A 31 -1.37 -9.72 -3.78
CA LEU A 31 -0.92 -8.43 -3.28
C LEU A 31 -1.26 -7.29 -4.24
N ASP A 32 -1.25 -7.51 -5.56
CA ASP A 32 -1.58 -6.47 -6.54
C ASP A 32 -3.08 -6.12 -6.58
N CYS A 33 -3.92 -6.98 -6.00
CA CYS A 33 -5.37 -6.83 -5.96
C CYS A 33 -5.89 -6.26 -4.63
N ILE A 34 -5.06 -6.24 -3.58
CA ILE A 34 -5.45 -5.72 -2.26
C ILE A 34 -5.61 -4.21 -2.31
N GLN A 35 -6.70 -3.71 -1.73
CA GLN A 35 -6.95 -2.27 -1.59
C GLN A 35 -5.91 -1.58 -0.68
N LEU A 36 -5.64 -0.30 -0.95
CA LEU A 36 -4.66 0.48 -0.17
C LEU A 36 -5.03 0.56 1.32
N SER A 37 -6.32 0.67 1.63
CA SER A 37 -6.87 0.65 2.99
C SER A 37 -6.44 -0.59 3.77
N ASP A 38 -6.52 -1.75 3.12
CA ASP A 38 -6.30 -3.05 3.75
C ASP A 38 -4.81 -3.37 3.87
N LYS A 39 -4.01 -2.96 2.88
CA LYS A 39 -2.55 -2.88 3.03
C LYS A 39 -2.17 -2.04 4.24
N GLY A 40 -2.81 -0.89 4.41
CA GLY A 40 -2.61 -0.02 5.57
C GLY A 40 -2.92 -0.71 6.90
N LYS A 41 -4.03 -1.46 6.98
CA LYS A 41 -4.37 -2.26 8.18
C LYS A 41 -3.32 -3.33 8.46
N ILE A 42 -2.84 -4.04 7.43
CA ILE A 42 -1.78 -5.06 7.57
C ILE A 42 -0.49 -4.42 8.09
N ILE A 43 -0.06 -3.30 7.52
CA ILE A 43 1.15 -2.57 7.95
C ILE A 43 1.03 -2.11 9.39
N ILE A 44 -0.12 -1.57 9.80
CA ILE A 44 -0.35 -1.13 11.18
C ILE A 44 -0.43 -2.33 12.14
N SER A 45 -0.86 -3.51 11.67
CA SER A 45 -1.08 -4.67 12.53
C SER A 45 0.19 -5.14 13.24
N LYS A 46 1.34 -5.08 12.57
CA LYS A 46 2.63 -5.56 13.07
C LYS A 46 3.60 -4.40 13.35
N HIS A 47 4.30 -4.48 14.47
CA HIS A 47 5.29 -3.45 14.84
C HIS A 47 6.49 -3.45 13.87
N GLU A 48 6.95 -4.62 13.45
CA GLU A 48 8.06 -4.80 12.50
C GLU A 48 7.79 -4.07 11.17
N THR A 49 6.59 -4.22 10.61
CA THR A 49 6.23 -3.55 9.35
C THR A 49 6.11 -2.04 9.50
N MET A 50 5.65 -1.55 10.66
CA MET A 50 5.67 -0.11 10.94
C MET A 50 7.10 0.43 11.05
N ALA A 51 8.00 -0.30 11.70
CA ALA A 51 9.40 0.08 11.83
C ALA A 51 10.11 0.15 10.47
N ILE A 52 9.92 -0.86 9.60
CA ILE A 52 10.46 -0.87 8.23
C ILE A 52 9.96 0.34 7.42
N MET A 53 8.70 0.75 7.63
CA MET A 53 8.08 1.88 6.94
C MET A 53 8.40 3.25 7.56
N GLY A 54 9.22 3.30 8.63
CA GLY A 54 9.55 4.53 9.37
C GLY A 54 8.34 5.14 10.09
N LEU A 55 7.37 4.33 10.50
CA LEU A 55 6.14 4.76 11.17
C LEU A 55 6.28 4.59 12.68
N GLU A 56 6.42 5.71 13.39
CA GLU A 56 6.72 5.74 14.82
C GLU A 56 5.55 5.34 15.72
N SER A 57 4.31 5.44 15.22
CA SER A 57 3.14 5.12 16.01
C SER A 57 1.94 4.71 15.16
N ARG A 58 1.02 3.92 15.71
CA ARG A 58 -0.23 3.57 15.01
C ARG A 58 -1.04 4.80 14.61
N ARG A 59 -0.97 5.89 15.40
CA ARG A 59 -1.67 7.14 15.09
C ARG A 59 -1.05 7.85 13.89
N SER A 60 0.27 7.97 13.85
CA SER A 60 0.99 8.57 12.70
C SER A 60 0.80 7.71 11.45
N ALA A 61 0.90 6.39 11.57
CA ALA A 61 0.63 5.44 10.49
C ALA A 61 -0.76 5.62 9.87
N LYS A 62 -1.82 5.67 10.71
CA LYS A 62 -3.19 5.92 10.24
C LYS A 62 -3.33 7.26 9.53
N LYS A 63 -2.61 8.30 9.97
CA LYS A 63 -2.60 9.61 9.30
C LYS A 63 -1.97 9.51 7.91
N VAL A 64 -0.79 8.90 7.81
CA VAL A 64 -0.08 8.70 6.54
C VAL A 64 -0.92 7.89 5.55
N ILE A 65 -1.54 6.79 5.99
CA ILE A 65 -2.38 5.96 5.11
C ILE A 65 -3.57 6.77 4.55
N ARG A 66 -4.24 7.59 5.37
CA ARG A 66 -5.32 8.46 4.89
C ARG A 66 -4.85 9.51 3.89
N GLU A 67 -3.67 10.10 4.13
CA GLU A 67 -3.08 11.05 3.17
C GLU A 67 -2.78 10.36 1.83
N MET A 68 -2.28 9.12 1.86
CA MET A 68 -2.06 8.32 0.64
C MET A 68 -3.38 7.97 -0.07
N GLU A 69 -4.44 7.62 0.67
CA GLU A 69 -5.77 7.37 0.10
C GLU A 69 -6.34 8.63 -0.55
N SER A 70 -6.21 9.78 0.12
CA SER A 70 -6.62 11.08 -0.40
C SER A 70 -5.87 11.41 -1.69
N LEU A 71 -4.56 11.27 -1.71
CA LEU A 71 -3.75 11.52 -2.90
C LEU A 71 -4.12 10.57 -4.04
N ARG A 72 -4.32 9.27 -3.76
CA ARG A 72 -4.77 8.30 -4.78
C ARG A 72 -6.08 8.75 -5.39
N ASN A 73 -7.04 9.15 -4.57
CA ASN A 73 -8.35 9.59 -5.05
C ASN A 73 -8.22 10.86 -5.91
N ASN A 74 -7.43 11.83 -5.46
CA ASN A 74 -7.16 13.05 -6.23
C ASN A 74 -6.53 12.73 -7.59
N LEU A 75 -5.50 11.86 -7.65
CA LEU A 75 -4.85 11.46 -8.90
C LEU A 75 -5.77 10.64 -9.81
N ALA A 76 -6.61 9.76 -9.25
CA ALA A 76 -7.56 8.96 -10.02
C ALA A 76 -8.69 9.82 -10.63
N HIS A 77 -9.01 10.95 -10.00
CA HIS A 77 -10.02 11.90 -10.47
C HIS A 77 -9.43 13.07 -11.27
N ALA A 78 -8.13 13.33 -11.17
CA ALA A 78 -7.44 14.40 -11.88
C ALA A 78 -7.27 14.02 -13.37
N GLN A 79 -7.98 14.72 -14.26
CA GLN A 79 -7.61 14.76 -15.68
C GLN A 79 -6.36 15.63 -15.93
N ASP A 80 -5.92 16.40 -14.94
CA ASP A 80 -4.74 17.26 -14.97
C ASP A 80 -4.12 17.30 -13.55
N ILE A 81 -2.82 17.04 -13.40
CA ILE A 81 -2.16 17.02 -12.08
C ILE A 81 -2.25 18.43 -11.48
N VAL A 82 -3.17 18.63 -10.55
CA VAL A 82 -3.44 19.93 -9.95
C VAL A 82 -2.21 20.40 -9.19
N THR A 83 -1.81 21.65 -9.42
CA THR A 83 -0.59 22.28 -8.89
C THR A 83 -0.44 22.23 -7.36
N TYR A 84 -1.50 21.92 -6.62
CA TYR A 84 -1.49 21.79 -5.16
C TYR A 84 -0.88 20.45 -4.66
N ASP A 85 -0.79 19.42 -5.51
CA ASP A 85 -0.32 18.09 -5.13
C ASP A 85 1.20 17.92 -5.22
N TRP A 86 1.92 18.88 -5.83
CA TRP A 86 3.38 18.80 -6.00
C TRP A 86 4.14 18.61 -4.70
N GLY A 87 3.74 19.32 -3.64
CA GLY A 87 4.39 19.17 -2.33
C GLY A 87 4.23 17.77 -1.74
N GLN A 88 3.10 17.09 -1.99
CA GLN A 88 2.87 15.72 -1.54
C GLN A 88 3.61 14.71 -2.41
N ILE A 89 3.58 14.90 -3.73
CA ILE A 89 4.29 14.05 -4.69
C ILE A 89 5.79 14.07 -4.41
N VAL A 90 6.39 15.25 -4.22
CA VAL A 90 7.83 15.39 -3.92
C VAL A 90 8.19 14.70 -2.60
N ARG A 91 7.38 14.86 -1.54
CA ARG A 91 7.64 14.18 -0.26
C ARG A 91 7.57 12.66 -0.38
N LEU A 92 6.61 12.14 -1.13
CA LEU A 92 6.46 10.69 -1.31
C LEU A 92 7.56 10.11 -2.19
N ALA A 93 7.94 10.81 -3.26
CA ALA A 93 9.06 10.42 -4.11
C ALA A 93 10.37 10.35 -3.30
N GLY A 94 10.64 11.32 -2.43
CA GLY A 94 11.80 11.29 -1.53
C GLY A 94 11.78 10.09 -0.57
N ARG A 95 10.63 9.80 0.05
CA ARG A 95 10.48 8.63 0.95
C ARG A 95 10.67 7.30 0.21
N LEU A 96 10.19 7.21 -1.03
CA LEU A 96 10.39 6.04 -1.89
C LEU A 96 11.87 5.86 -2.27
N GLU A 97 12.57 6.95 -2.56
CA GLU A 97 14.01 6.90 -2.82
C GLU A 97 14.81 6.46 -1.58
N GLU A 98 14.45 6.96 -0.39
CA GLU A 98 15.06 6.52 0.86
C GLU A 98 14.83 5.02 1.12
N ALA A 99 13.60 4.54 0.89
CA ALA A 99 13.25 3.13 1.03
C ALA A 99 13.98 2.24 0.01
N SER A 100 14.11 2.67 -1.25
CA SER A 100 14.84 1.91 -2.28
C SER A 100 16.35 1.91 -2.06
N ARG A 101 16.91 2.96 -1.45
CA ARG A 101 18.31 2.98 -1.02
C ARG A 101 18.59 2.05 0.15
N MET A 102 17.60 1.75 1.00
CA MET A 102 17.76 0.73 2.05
C MET A 102 17.87 -0.68 1.48
N GLU A 103 17.09 -1.01 0.44
CA GLU A 103 17.17 -2.30 -0.28
C GLU A 103 18.59 -2.58 -0.83
N SER A 104 19.29 -1.53 -1.28
CA SER A 104 20.65 -1.65 -1.83
C SER A 104 21.75 -1.92 -0.80
N ARG A 105 21.48 -1.78 0.50
CA ARG A 105 22.45 -2.06 1.57
C ARG A 105 22.39 -3.49 2.10
N ASP A 106 21.28 -4.20 1.91
CA ASP A 106 21.10 -5.57 2.40
C ASP A 106 21.49 -6.67 1.39
N VAL A 107 21.72 -6.30 0.12
CA VAL A 107 22.28 -7.20 -0.92
C VAL A 107 23.80 -7.44 -0.74
N GLY A 108 24.47 -6.75 0.20
CA GLY A 108 25.89 -6.94 0.46
C GLY A 108 26.25 -7.99 1.52
N ARG A 109 25.28 -8.51 2.30
CA ARG A 109 25.55 -9.38 3.46
C ARG A 109 25.18 -10.86 3.26
N ARG A 110 24.60 -11.23 2.11
CA ARG A 110 24.01 -12.57 1.89
C ARG A 110 24.82 -13.52 0.97
N THR A 111 26.07 -13.20 0.62
CA THR A 111 26.91 -14.03 -0.28
C THR A 111 28.22 -14.54 0.35
N LYS A 112 28.33 -14.54 1.68
CA LYS A 112 29.39 -15.27 2.39
C LYS A 112 28.75 -16.28 3.33
N ASP A 113 28.31 -17.40 2.77
CA ASP A 113 28.28 -18.72 3.39
C ASP A 113 28.42 -19.76 2.27
#